data_AF-A0A0F7EIW0-F1
#
_entry.id   AF-A0A0F7EIW0-F1
#
_cell.length_a   1.000
_cell.length_b   1.000
_cell.length_c   1.000
_cell.angle_alpha   90.00
_cell.angle_beta   90.00
_cell.angle_gamma   90.00
#
_symmetry.space_group_name_H-M   'P 1'
#
loop_
_entity.id
_entity.type
_entity.pdbx_description
1 polymer ?
#
loop_
_entity_poly.entity_id
_entity_poly.type
_entity_poly.pdbx_seq_one_letter_code
_entity_poly.pdbx_strand_id
1 'polypeptide(L)'
;MTTRNLKLLIPQIPYKILLKMLFFGVGGIFTENDPIEQEKRIKYNDLITNSVIFQNIVDITMILWQLKKESYCFSRQDLERLSLYITRHIKRFGDYVIDLQNIPQPIEEMIPL
;
A
#
# COMPACT_ATOMS: atom_id res chain seq x y z
N MET A 1 3.23 15.04 -22.26
CA MET A 1 2.90 13.68 -21.76
C MET A 1 3.65 13.52 -20.45
N THR A 2 2.91 13.66 -19.36
CA THR A 2 3.43 14.17 -18.09
C THR A 2 3.63 13.01 -17.12
N THR A 3 4.87 12.53 -16.99
CA THR A 3 5.29 11.72 -15.85
C THR A 3 5.36 12.62 -14.61
N ARG A 4 4.18 12.98 -14.08
CA ARG A 4 4.08 13.55 -12.73
C ARG A 4 4.51 12.44 -11.77
N ASN A 5 5.78 12.52 -11.39
CA ASN A 5 6.43 11.82 -10.29
C ASN A 5 5.41 11.26 -9.28
N LEU A 6 5.25 9.93 -9.23
CA LEU A 6 4.47 9.23 -8.20
C LEU A 6 4.82 9.73 -6.77
N LYS A 7 6.07 10.19 -6.58
CA LYS A 7 6.60 10.80 -5.36
C LYS A 7 5.85 12.04 -4.86
N LEU A 8 5.12 12.75 -5.73
CA LEU A 8 4.31 13.92 -5.37
C LEU A 8 2.84 13.58 -5.09
N LEU A 9 2.36 12.42 -5.55
CA LEU A 9 0.97 12.00 -5.36
C LEU A 9 0.75 11.36 -3.98
N ILE A 10 1.79 10.75 -3.43
CA ILE A 10 1.76 10.03 -2.15
C ILE A 10 2.09 11.02 -1.01
N PRO A 11 1.13 11.38 -0.13
CA PRO A 11 1.40 12.32 0.95
C PRO A 11 2.44 11.77 1.93
N GLN A 12 3.48 12.58 2.22
CA GLN A 12 4.68 12.11 2.93
C GLN A 12 4.45 11.78 4.42
N ILE A 13 3.52 12.47 5.07
CA ILE A 13 3.20 12.27 6.49
C ILE A 13 2.60 10.87 6.73
N PRO A 14 1.51 10.47 6.05
CA PRO A 14 0.94 9.14 6.23
C PRO A 14 1.85 8.02 5.73
N TYR A 15 2.70 8.27 4.71
CA TYR A 15 3.75 7.33 4.32
C TYR A 15 4.68 6.98 5.48
N LYS A 16 5.20 7.99 6.19
CA LYS A 16 6.09 7.76 7.35
C LYS A 16 5.40 7.01 8.49
N ILE A 17 4.10 7.25 8.70
CA ILE A 17 3.31 6.54 9.71
C ILE A 17 3.16 5.07 9.32
N LEU A 18 2.82 4.78 8.05
CA LEU A 18 2.71 3.41 7.55
C LEU A 18 4.07 2.69 7.59
N LEU A 19 5.14 3.34 7.17
CA LEU A 19 6.52 2.85 7.23
C LEU A 19 6.89 2.41 8.66
N LYS A 20 6.58 3.25 9.66
CA LYS A 20 6.79 2.92 11.08
C LYS A 20 5.88 1.79 11.56
N MET A 21 4.66 1.73 11.04
CA MET A 21 3.69 0.69 11.39
C MET A 21 4.12 -0.69 10.86
N LEU A 22 4.68 -0.75 9.66
CA LEU A 22 5.14 -1.98 9.00
C LEU A 22 6.51 -2.46 9.50
N PHE A 23 7.28 -1.58 10.14
CA PHE A 23 8.57 -1.96 10.71
C PHE A 23 8.38 -2.93 11.90
N PHE A 24 8.90 -4.15 11.75
CA PHE A 24 8.89 -5.17 12.80
C PHE A 24 10.01 -4.92 13.82
N GLY A 25 9.68 -4.83 15.12
CA GLY A 25 10.66 -4.68 16.22
C GLY A 25 10.30 -3.62 17.27
N VAL A 26 11.30 -3.25 18.11
CA VAL A 26 11.19 -2.26 19.20
C VAL A 26 11.14 -0.82 18.65
N GLY A 27 10.12 -0.50 17.85
CA GLY A 27 9.84 0.88 17.42
C GLY A 27 10.90 1.53 16.51
N GLY A 28 11.75 0.75 15.83
CA GLY A 28 12.79 1.27 14.93
C GLY A 28 14.19 1.34 15.52
N ILE A 29 14.43 0.75 16.70
CA ILE A 29 15.76 0.71 17.30
C ILE A 29 16.63 -0.30 16.56
N PHE A 30 17.65 0.18 15.85
CA PHE A 30 18.68 -0.64 15.23
C PHE A 30 19.61 -1.18 16.33
N THR A 31 19.46 -2.45 16.68
CA THR A 31 20.33 -3.10 17.67
C THR A 31 21.74 -3.35 17.17
N GLU A 32 21.93 -3.33 15.84
CA GLU A 32 23.22 -3.49 15.17
C GLU A 32 23.65 -2.13 14.57
N ASN A 33 24.88 -1.70 14.91
CA ASN A 33 25.49 -0.48 14.40
C ASN A 33 26.37 -0.76 13.17
N ASP A 34 25.86 -1.56 12.24
CA ASP A 34 26.47 -1.78 10.92
C ASP A 34 25.72 -0.93 9.87
N PRO A 35 26.38 0.04 9.23
CA PRO A 35 25.72 0.94 8.28
C PRO A 35 25.16 0.21 7.05
N ILE A 36 25.80 -0.87 6.60
CA ILE A 36 25.37 -1.65 5.43
C ILE A 36 24.09 -2.40 5.76
N GLU A 37 24.03 -3.05 6.92
CA GLU A 37 22.82 -3.78 7.36
C GLU A 37 21.66 -2.82 7.67
N GLN A 38 21.95 -1.62 8.21
CA GLN A 38 20.94 -0.59 8.39
C GLN A 38 20.35 -0.11 7.06
N GLU A 39 21.19 0.14 6.05
CA GLU A 39 20.74 0.56 4.72
C GLU A 39 19.86 -0.51 4.05
N LYS A 40 20.25 -1.80 4.15
CA LYS A 40 19.43 -2.92 3.64
C LYS A 40 18.06 -2.95 4.29
N ARG A 41 17.98 -2.79 5.61
CA ARG A 41 16.72 -2.78 6.36
C ARG A 41 15.82 -1.61 5.96
N ILE A 42 16.39 -0.42 5.77
CA ILE A 42 15.63 0.76 5.32
C ILE A 42 15.05 0.51 3.93
N LYS A 43 15.89 0.08 2.97
CA LYS A 43 15.46 -0.20 1.59
C LYS A 43 14.40 -1.30 1.53
N TYR A 44 14.57 -2.37 2.32
CA TYR A 44 13.58 -3.44 2.40
C TYR A 44 12.25 -2.95 2.95
N ASN A 45 12.26 -2.15 4.01
CA ASN A 45 11.03 -1.61 4.59
C ASN A 45 10.32 -0.63 3.65
N ASP A 46 11.07 0.19 2.91
CA ASP A 46 10.53 1.05 1.86
C ASP A 46 9.85 0.20 0.76
N LEU A 47 10.48 -0.90 0.35
CA LEU A 47 9.90 -1.81 -0.64
C LEU A 47 8.57 -2.40 -0.15
N ILE A 48 8.55 -2.97 1.06
CA ILE A 48 7.33 -3.54 1.66
C ILE A 48 6.23 -2.48 1.80
N THR A 49 6.57 -1.28 2.24
CA THR A 49 5.61 -0.18 2.40
C THR A 49 4.99 0.22 1.06
N ASN A 50 5.81 0.34 0.01
CA ASN A 50 5.31 0.65 -1.33
C ASN A 50 4.44 -0.47 -1.90
N SER A 51 4.81 -1.74 -1.68
CA SER A 51 3.99 -2.89 -2.09
C SER A 51 2.62 -2.91 -1.41
N VAL A 52 2.56 -2.61 -0.11
CA VAL A 52 1.29 -2.53 0.63
C VAL A 52 0.42 -1.38 0.12
N ILE A 53 1.00 -0.19 -0.10
CA ILE A 53 0.27 0.96 -0.67
C ILE A 53 -0.28 0.60 -2.06
N PHE A 54 0.53 -0.09 -2.88
CA PHE A 54 0.09 -0.53 -4.20
C PHE A 54 -1.11 -1.46 -4.12
N GLN A 55 -1.08 -2.46 -3.23
CA GLN A 55 -2.23 -3.35 -3.04
C GLN A 55 -3.48 -2.58 -2.61
N ASN A 56 -3.36 -1.62 -1.69
CA ASN A 56 -4.47 -0.76 -1.29
C ASN A 56 -5.08 0.01 -2.48
N ILE A 57 -4.23 0.52 -3.39
CA ILE A 57 -4.69 1.24 -4.59
C ILE A 57 -5.47 0.30 -5.50
N VAL A 58 -4.97 -0.91 -5.72
CA VAL A 58 -5.63 -1.94 -6.55
C VAL A 58 -7.00 -2.26 -5.95
N ASP A 59 -7.07 -2.58 -4.66
CA ASP A 59 -8.31 -2.96 -3.98
C ASP A 59 -9.34 -1.83 -4.01
N ILE A 60 -8.94 -0.59 -3.69
CA ILE A 60 -9.83 0.59 -3.73
C ILE A 60 -10.33 0.81 -5.16
N THR A 61 -9.44 0.69 -6.14
CA THR A 61 -9.80 0.88 -7.55
C THR A 61 -10.84 -0.15 -7.98
N MET A 62 -10.62 -1.44 -7.66
CA MET A 62 -11.58 -2.51 -7.96
C MET A 62 -12.95 -2.27 -7.31
N ILE A 63 -12.97 -1.82 -6.06
CA ILE A 63 -14.23 -1.46 -5.37
C ILE A 63 -14.93 -0.29 -6.07
N LEU A 64 -14.20 0.77 -6.45
CA LEU A 64 -14.76 1.91 -7.20
C LEU A 64 -15.33 1.47 -8.55
N TRP A 65 -14.67 0.54 -9.23
CA TRP A 65 -15.16 -0.06 -10.47
C TRP A 65 -16.47 -0.81 -10.29
N GLN A 66 -16.56 -1.63 -9.23
CA GLN A 66 -17.79 -2.33 -8.90
C GLN A 66 -18.93 -1.34 -8.58
N LEU A 67 -18.67 -0.31 -7.78
CA LEU A 67 -19.65 0.74 -7.47
C LEU A 67 -20.11 1.49 -8.74
N LYS A 68 -19.19 1.76 -9.68
CA LYS A 68 -19.54 2.39 -10.96
C LYS A 68 -20.46 1.49 -11.80
N LYS A 69 -20.23 0.16 -11.82
CA LYS A 69 -21.13 -0.81 -12.47
C LYS A 69 -22.52 -0.83 -11.84
N GLU A 70 -22.59 -0.68 -10.53
CA GLU A 70 -23.84 -0.55 -9.76
C GLU A 70 -24.51 0.83 -9.90
N SER A 71 -24.01 1.69 -10.81
CA SER A 71 -24.53 3.04 -11.11
C SER A 71 -24.43 4.05 -9.96
N TYR A 72 -23.47 3.86 -9.03
CA TYR A 72 -23.14 4.89 -8.04
C TYR A 72 -22.33 6.03 -8.67
N CYS A 73 -22.74 7.27 -8.38
CA CYS A 73 -22.00 8.48 -8.75
C CYS A 73 -21.13 8.95 -7.59
N PHE A 74 -19.83 9.18 -7.84
CA PHE A 74 -18.89 9.77 -6.89
C PHE A 74 -18.17 10.96 -7.53
N SER A 75 -17.92 12.01 -6.74
CA SER A 75 -17.21 13.20 -7.17
C SER A 75 -15.70 13.09 -6.95
N ARG A 76 -14.91 13.97 -7.57
CA ARG A 76 -13.46 14.02 -7.34
C ARG A 76 -13.11 14.28 -5.87
N GLN A 77 -13.93 15.08 -5.19
CA GLN A 77 -13.78 15.42 -3.78
C GLN A 77 -13.96 14.19 -2.89
N ASP A 78 -14.78 13.21 -3.30
CA ASP A 78 -14.96 11.97 -2.57
C ASP A 78 -13.73 11.07 -2.70
N LEU A 79 -13.12 11.02 -3.90
CA LEU A 79 -11.88 10.30 -4.14
C LEU A 79 -10.69 10.90 -3.37
N GLU A 80 -10.62 12.23 -3.25
CA GLU A 80 -9.56 12.91 -2.49
C GLU A 80 -9.62 12.62 -0.99
N ARG A 81 -10.79 12.24 -0.47
CA ARG A 81 -10.97 11.84 0.94
C ARG A 81 -10.60 10.38 1.20
N LEU A 82 -10.45 9.56 0.17
CA LEU A 82 -10.05 8.17 0.34
C LEU A 82 -8.59 8.11 0.80
N SER A 83 -8.38 7.49 1.96
CA SER A 83 -7.04 7.24 2.46
C SER A 83 -6.45 6.02 1.75
N LEU A 84 -5.31 6.17 1.08
CA LEU A 84 -4.56 5.05 0.47
C LEU A 84 -3.77 4.23 1.50
N TYR A 85 -3.81 4.60 2.79
CA TYR A 85 -3.03 4.02 3.87
C TYR A 85 -3.91 3.22 4.83
N ILE A 86 -4.84 2.46 4.30
CA ILE A 86 -5.72 1.60 5.10
C ILE A 86 -4.88 0.46 5.66
N THR A 87 -4.91 0.29 6.99
CA THR A 87 -4.10 -0.74 7.68
C THR A 87 -4.94 -1.80 8.38
N ARG A 88 -6.26 -1.58 8.50
CA ARG A 88 -7.16 -2.47 9.25
C ARG A 88 -7.25 -3.89 8.69
N HIS A 89 -7.07 -4.06 7.38
CA HIS A 89 -7.08 -5.37 6.72
C HIS A 89 -5.72 -6.09 6.78
N ILE A 90 -4.65 -5.39 7.20
CA ILE A 90 -3.29 -5.94 7.24
C ILE A 90 -3.12 -6.74 8.53
N LYS A 91 -3.09 -8.07 8.41
CA LYS A 91 -2.65 -8.93 9.51
C LYS A 91 -1.14 -8.79 9.67
N ARG A 92 -0.69 -8.24 10.80
CA ARG A 92 0.74 -8.05 11.14
C ARG A 92 1.31 -9.09 12.11
N PHE A 93 0.45 -9.73 12.87
CA PHE A 93 0.84 -10.66 13.93
C PHE A 93 -0.06 -11.90 13.90
N GLY A 94 0.47 -12.99 14.44
CA GLY A 94 -0.20 -14.29 14.50
C GLY A 94 0.17 -15.21 13.33
N ASP A 95 -0.49 -16.36 13.28
CA ASP A 95 -0.18 -17.38 12.29
C ASP A 95 -0.72 -17.02 10.91
N TYR A 96 0.15 -17.13 9.91
CA TYR A 96 -0.21 -16.97 8.50
C TYR A 96 -0.37 -18.36 7.89
N VAL A 97 -1.59 -18.71 7.52
CA VAL A 97 -1.84 -19.85 6.64
C VAL A 97 -1.77 -19.32 5.22
N ILE A 98 -0.69 -19.66 4.51
CA ILE A 98 -0.54 -19.30 3.11
C ILE A 98 -1.38 -20.28 2.30
N ASP A 99 -2.54 -19.83 1.86
CA ASP A 99 -3.37 -20.60 0.95
C ASP A 99 -2.90 -20.36 -0.49
N LEU A 100 -2.14 -21.31 -1.02
CA LEU A 100 -1.65 -21.28 -2.41
C LEU A 100 -2.75 -21.55 -3.45
N GLN A 101 -3.95 -21.96 -3.03
CA GLN A 101 -5.10 -22.15 -3.91
C GLN A 101 -5.85 -20.84 -4.15
N ASN A 102 -5.64 -19.83 -3.29
CA ASN A 102 -6.21 -18.51 -3.45
C ASN A 102 -5.38 -17.69 -4.45
N ILE A 103 -5.65 -17.91 -5.74
CA ILE A 103 -4.99 -17.20 -6.83
C ILE A 103 -5.49 -15.74 -6.79
N PRO A 104 -4.60 -14.74 -6.62
CA PRO A 104 -5.00 -13.35 -6.65
C PRO A 104 -5.67 -13.05 -7.99
N GLN A 105 -6.67 -12.15 -7.98
CA GLN A 105 -7.32 -11.77 -9.21
C GLN A 105 -6.27 -11.24 -10.20
N PRO A 106 -6.31 -11.68 -11.47
CA PRO A 106 -5.38 -11.19 -12.46
C PRO A 106 -5.49 -9.67 -12.53
N ILE A 107 -4.35 -9.00 -12.59
CA ILE A 107 -4.29 -7.56 -12.82
C ILE A 107 -4.79 -7.37 -14.26
N GLU A 108 -6.10 -7.17 -14.45
CA GLU A 108 -6.69 -6.99 -15.78
C GLU A 108 -5.97 -5.85 -16.50
N GLU A 109 -5.33 -6.15 -17.64
CA GLU A 109 -4.66 -5.15 -18.50
C GLU A 109 -5.66 -4.13 -19.08
N MET A 110 -6.95 -4.44 -19.04
CA MET A 110 -8.03 -3.56 -19.46
C MET A 110 -8.74 -2.98 -18.23
N ILE A 111 -8.13 -1.96 -17.64
CA ILE A 111 -8.91 -0.88 -17.02
C ILE A 111 -9.43 -0.06 -18.20
N PRO A 112 -10.73 -0.12 -18.58
CA PRO A 112 -11.21 0.73 -19.65
C PRO A 112 -11.08 2.19 -19.19
N LEU A 113 -10.35 3.01 -19.96
CA LEU A 113 -10.24 4.44 -19.70
C LEU A 113 -11.60 5.14 -19.83
#